data_AF-A0A522XDH8-F1
#
_entry.id   AF-A0A522XDH8-F1
#
_cell.length_a   1.000
_cell.length_b   1.000
_cell.length_c   1.000
_cell.angle_alpha   90.00
_cell.angle_beta   90.00
_cell.angle_gamma   90.00
#
_symmetry.space_group_name_H-M   'P 1'
#
loop_
_entity.id
_entity.type
_entity.pdbx_description
1 polymer ?
#
loop_
_entity_poly.entity_id
_entity_poly.type
_entity_poly.pdbx_seq_one_letter_code
_entity_poly.pdbx_strand_id
1 'polypeptide(L)' 'MKKTELLKQVDELARECENVTTLIHQLQLPHINEGQRSRILTELLAASIHLNRQCNGEFQKLVATEIESLNG' A
#
# COMPACT_ATOMS: atom_id res chain seq x y z
N MET A 1 -13.99 3.47 -18.46
CA MET A 1 -12.76 4.22 -18.13
C MET A 1 -12.49 4.25 -16.62
N LYS A 2 -13.46 4.59 -15.76
CA LYS A 2 -13.25 4.64 -14.29
C LYS A 2 -12.90 3.30 -13.63
N LYS A 3 -13.54 2.19 -14.05
CA LYS A 3 -13.25 0.84 -13.55
C LYS A 3 -11.78 0.42 -13.72
N THR A 4 -11.15 0.81 -14.83
CA THR A 4 -9.73 0.51 -15.10
C THR A 4 -8.79 1.25 -14.15
N GLU A 5 -9.14 2.47 -13.77
CA GLU A 5 -8.37 3.27 -12.81
C GLU A 5 -8.49 2.72 -11.39
N LEU A 6 -9.71 2.34 -10.97
CA LEU A 6 -9.92 1.70 -9.66
C LEU A 6 -9.13 0.39 -9.54
N LEU A 7 -9.21 -0.48 -10.55
CA LEU A 7 -8.47 -1.75 -10.55
C LEU A 7 -6.96 -1.53 -10.47
N LYS A 8 -6.43 -0.54 -11.20
CA LYS A 8 -5.01 -0.17 -11.11
C LYS A 8 -4.62 0.25 -9.69
N GLN A 9 -5.44 1.09 -9.03
CA GLN A 9 -5.13 1.53 -7.67
C GLN A 9 -5.27 0.42 -6.63
N VAL A 10 -6.22 -0.51 -6.82
CA VAL A 10 -6.34 -1.72 -5.99
C VAL A 10 -5.10 -2.60 -6.14
N ASP A 11 -4.63 -2.80 -7.37
CA ASP A 11 -3.42 -3.59 -7.64
C ASP A 11 -2.16 -2.96 -7.03
N GLU A 12 -2.04 -1.63 -7.11
CA GLU A 12 -0.94 -0.88 -6.46
C GLU A 12 -1.01 -0.97 -4.93
N LEU A 13 -2.21 -0.82 -4.35
CA LEU A 13 -2.45 -0.99 -2.91
C LEU A 13 -2.06 -2.40 -2.45
N ALA A 14 -2.46 -3.44 -3.19
CA ALA A 14 -2.13 -4.82 -2.86
C ALA A 14 -0.60 -5.05 -2.82
N ARG A 15 0.12 -4.56 -3.84
CA ARG A 15 1.59 -4.67 -3.89
C ARG A 15 2.27 -3.93 -2.74
N GLU A 16 1.78 -2.74 -2.38
CA GLU A 16 2.38 -1.98 -1.28
C GLU A 16 2.11 -2.62 0.09
N CYS A 17 0.93 -3.20 0.30
CA CYS A 17 0.64 -3.98 1.50
C CYS A 17 1.52 -5.24 1.62
N GLU A 18 1.80 -5.92 0.50
CA GLU A 18 2.74 -7.04 0.45
C GLU A 18 4.17 -6.60 0.77
N ASN A 19 4.60 -5.43 0.26
CA ASN A 19 5.90 -4.82 0.57
C ASN A 19 6.04 -4.53 2.08
N VAL A 20 5.04 -3.89 2.69
CA VAL A 20 5.02 -3.63 4.14
C VAL A 20 5.12 -4.92 4.95
N THR A 21 4.35 -5.94 4.56
CA THR A 21 4.37 -7.26 5.23
C THR A 21 5.76 -7.88 5.16
N THR A 22 6.40 -7.82 3.98
CA THR A 22 7.76 -8.31 3.77
C THR A 22 8.78 -7.58 4.64
N LEU A 23 8.70 -6.26 4.72
CA LEU A 23 9.59 -5.43 5.55
C LEU A 23 9.43 -5.72 7.05
N ILE A 24 8.19 -5.93 7.52
CA ILE A 24 7.92 -6.33 8.91
C ILE A 24 8.54 -7.68 9.20
N HIS A 25 8.40 -8.67 8.31
CA HIS A 25 9.04 -9.98 8.49
C HIS A 25 10.57 -9.88 8.52
N GLN A 26 11.16 -9.05 7.64
CA GLN A 26 12.61 -8.81 7.65
C GLN A 26 13.07 -8.18 8.96
N LEU A 27 12.30 -7.24 9.53
CA LEU A 27 12.59 -6.58 10.79
C LEU A 27 12.58 -7.55 11.99
N GLN A 28 11.82 -8.64 11.90
CA GLN A 28 11.68 -9.66 12.94
C GLN A 28 12.79 -10.73 12.91
N LEU A 29 13.66 -10.72 11.89
CA LEU A 29 14.74 -11.71 11.79
C LEU A 29 15.76 -11.55 12.94
N PRO A 30 16.20 -12.66 13.58
CA PRO A 30 16.98 -12.62 14.82
C PRO A 30 18.41 -12.09 14.67
N HIS A 31 18.90 -11.88 13.44
CA HIS A 31 20.31 -11.57 13.17
C HIS A 31 20.50 -10.43 12.15
N ILE A 32 19.62 -9.43 12.15
CA ILE A 32 19.84 -8.21 11.34
C ILE A 32 20.88 -7.30 12.00
N ASN A 33 21.83 -6.80 11.22
CA ASN A 33 22.76 -5.77 11.68
C ASN A 33 22.13 -4.37 11.66
N GLU A 34 22.78 -3.39 12.28
CA GLU A 34 22.26 -2.01 12.38
C GLU A 34 21.99 -1.37 11.02
N GLY A 35 22.86 -1.62 10.02
CA GLY A 35 22.67 -1.11 8.66
C GLY A 35 21.44 -1.70 7.98
N GLN A 36 21.24 -3.02 8.11
CA GLN A 36 20.03 -3.70 7.62
C GLN A 36 18.78 -3.18 8.31
N ARG A 37 18.82 -3.01 9.63
CA ARG A 37 17.71 -2.48 10.42
C ARG A 37 17.35 -1.05 10.00
N SER A 38 18.34 -0.19 9.84
CA SER A 38 18.15 1.20 9.39
C SER A 38 17.51 1.27 8.00
N ARG A 39 18.01 0.43 7.07
CA ARG A 39 17.43 0.31 5.73
C ARG A 39 15.97 -0.16 5.76
N ILE A 40 15.67 -1.25 6.47
CA ILE A 40 14.32 -1.80 6.59
C ILE A 40 13.36 -0.75 7.17
N LEU A 41 13.77 -0.01 8.22
CA LEU A 41 12.94 1.03 8.82
C LEU A 41 12.71 2.21 7.89
N THR A 42 13.70 2.59 7.08
CA THR A 42 13.58 3.65 6.07
C THR A 42 12.61 3.24 4.97
N GLU A 43 12.74 2.02 4.46
CA GLU A 43 11.84 1.45 3.45
C GLU A 43 10.40 1.32 4.01
N LEU A 44 10.26 0.90 5.27
CA LEU A 44 8.96 0.78 5.94
C LEU A 44 8.28 2.14 6.13
N LEU A 45 9.05 3.18 6.47
CA LEU A 45 8.52 4.55 6.54
C LEU A 45 8.05 5.04 5.17
N ALA A 46 8.84 4.82 4.12
CA ALA A 46 8.45 5.18 2.76
C ALA A 46 7.17 4.46 2.31
N ALA A 47 7.08 3.14 2.54
CA ALA A 47 5.90 2.34 2.25
C ALA A 47 4.66 2.83 3.02
N SER A 48 4.83 3.19 4.30
CA SER A 48 3.75 3.74 5.13
C SER A 48 3.24 5.09 4.62
N ILE A 49 4.16 5.96 4.18
CA ILE A 49 3.79 7.25 3.55
C ILE A 49 3.06 7.00 2.23
N HIS A 50 3.53 6.02 1.43
CA HIS A 50 2.92 5.68 0.16
C HIS A 50 1.50 5.14 0.36
N LEU A 51 1.29 4.20 1.28
CA LEU A 51 -0.04 3.69 1.64
C LEU A 51 -0.99 4.79 2.10
N ASN A 52 -0.51 5.71 2.94
CA ASN A 52 -1.34 6.83 3.39
C ASN A 52 -1.79 7.73 2.23
N ARG A 53 -0.95 7.90 1.19
CA ARG A 53 -1.32 8.61 -0.04
C ARG A 53 -2.25 7.78 -0.91
N GLN A 54 -2.01 6.48 -1.04
CA GLN A 54 -2.79 5.57 -1.87
C GLN A 54 -4.23 5.41 -1.33
N CYS A 55 -4.39 5.26 -0.02
CA CYS A 55 -5.69 5.04 0.65
C CYS A 55 -6.43 6.35 0.98
N ASN A 56 -6.12 7.44 0.28
CA ASN A 56 -6.68 8.75 0.56
C ASN A 56 -8.12 8.91 0.01
N GLY A 57 -8.63 10.14 0.08
CA GLY A 57 -10.00 10.46 -0.38
C GLY A 57 -10.27 10.17 -1.86
N GLU A 58 -9.27 10.18 -2.74
CA GLU A 58 -9.48 9.87 -4.17
C GLU A 58 -9.76 8.38 -4.40
N PHE A 59 -9.01 7.50 -3.73
CA PHE A 59 -9.29 6.06 -3.77
C PHE A 59 -10.69 5.74 -3.24
N GLN A 60 -11.08 6.36 -2.12
CA GLN A 60 -12.42 6.21 -1.55
C GLN A 60 -13.52 6.69 -2.51
N LYS A 61 -13.31 7.81 -3.21
CA LYS A 61 -14.25 8.30 -4.24
C LYS A 61 -14.37 7.33 -5.42
N LEU A 62 -13.26 6.72 -5.86
CA LEU A 62 -13.28 5.73 -6.94
C LEU A 62 -14.08 4.49 -6.54
N VAL A 63 -13.89 3.99 -5.32
CA VAL A 63 -14.67 2.88 -4.77
C VAL A 63 -16.15 3.25 -4.67
N ALA A 64 -16.48 4.42 -4.13
CA ALA A 64 -17.85 4.89 -4.02
C ALA A 64 -18.54 5.01 -5.39
N THR A 65 -17.82 5.55 -6.39
CA THR A 65 -18.32 5.66 -7.77
C THR A 65 -18.63 4.29 -8.37
N GLU A 66 -17.77 3.29 -8.14
CA GLU A 66 -18.04 1.93 -8.64
C GLU A 66 -19.26 1.32 -7.93
N ILE A 67 -19.41 1.51 -6.61
CA ILE A 67 -20.60 1.07 -5.85
C ILE A 67 -21.89 1.72 -6.39
N GLU A 68 -21.86 3.02 -6.64
CA GLU A 68 -23.01 3.73 -7.24
C GLU A 68 -23.36 3.15 -8.62
N SER A 69 -22.36 2.84 -9.45
CA SER A 69 -22.59 2.27 -10.78
C SER A 69 -23.24 0.89 -10.78
N LEU A 70 -23.19 0.15 -9.67
CA LEU A 70 -23.84 -1.16 -9.52
C LEU A 70 -25.32 -1.04 -9.09
N ASN A 71 -25.73 0.12 -8.59
CA ASN A 71 -27.06 0.38 -8.04
C ASN A 71 -27.89 1.37 -8.89
N GLY A 72 -27.36 1.78 -10.05
CA GLY A 72 -27.96 2.74 -10.97
C GLY A 72 -28.47 2.13 -12.26
#